data_AF-A0A2Y9BZQ6-F1
#
_entry.id   AF-A0A2Y9BZQ6-F1
#
_cell.length_a   1.000
_cell.length_b   1.000
_cell.length_c   1.000
_cell.angle_alpha   90.00
_cell.angle_beta   90.00
_cell.angle_gamma   90.00
#
_symmetry.space_group_name_H-M   'P 1'
#
loop_
_entity.id
_entity.type
_entity.pdbx_description
1 polymer ?
#
loop_
_entity_poly.entity_id
_entity_poly.type
_entity_poly.pdbx_seq_one_letter_code
_entity_poly.pdbx_strand_id
1 'polypeptide(L)'
;MGKVTAIVKAAAKFGPVVYPLVKKGAAMLRENPEAARQVQKVIDGLTKARAARSRPEGLRRSVNVLRGQAQRALAGASTPEEVTRAEGWLAQADKLDGAIELMALHDRKGQTTDAAAIEARVEELFAQIFTALVEQDGDQRRLPPA
;
A
#
# COMPACT_ATOMS: atom_id res chain seq x y z
N MET A 1 -5.70 -9.33 19.86
CA MET A 1 -4.46 -8.58 20.15
C MET A 1 -3.27 -8.95 19.25
N GLY A 2 -2.89 -10.24 19.11
CA GLY A 2 -1.63 -10.62 18.43
C GLY A 2 -1.49 -10.24 16.94
N LYS A 3 -2.58 -10.23 16.17
CA LYS A 3 -2.55 -9.93 14.72
C LYS A 3 -2.15 -8.47 14.42
N VAL A 4 -2.77 -7.49 15.08
CA VAL A 4 -2.42 -6.07 14.87
C VAL A 4 -0.98 -5.78 15.30
N THR A 5 -0.51 -6.40 16.37
CA THR A 5 0.90 -6.30 16.77
C THR A 5 1.84 -6.84 15.69
N ALA A 6 1.47 -7.93 15.01
CA ALA A 6 2.25 -8.47 13.89
C ALA A 6 2.24 -7.51 12.69
N ILE A 7 1.09 -6.89 12.35
CA ILE A 7 1.00 -5.86 11.31
C ILE A 7 1.95 -4.70 11.61
N VAL A 8 1.90 -4.13 12.82
CA VAL A 8 2.76 -3.00 13.21
C VAL A 8 4.24 -3.38 13.17
N LYS A 9 4.60 -4.58 13.67
CA LYS A 9 5.98 -5.09 13.61
C LYS A 9 6.46 -5.29 12.17
N ALA A 10 5.61 -5.79 11.29
CA ALA A 10 5.95 -5.94 9.88
C ALA A 10 6.10 -4.56 9.20
N ALA A 11 5.21 -3.62 9.50
CA ALA A 11 5.28 -2.25 9.02
C ALA A 11 6.56 -1.51 9.46
N ALA A 12 7.16 -1.88 10.59
CA ALA A 12 8.43 -1.31 11.05
C ALA A 12 9.62 -1.62 10.12
N LYS A 13 9.49 -2.59 9.22
CA LYS A 13 10.49 -2.88 8.16
C LYS A 13 10.35 -1.95 6.94
N PHE A 14 9.37 -1.06 6.98
CA PHE A 14 9.11 -0.07 5.95
C PHE A 14 9.55 1.31 6.42
N GLY A 15 9.73 2.22 5.47
CA GLY A 15 10.30 3.53 5.70
C GLY A 15 9.43 4.44 6.58
N PRO A 16 9.85 5.70 6.70
CA PRO A 16 9.29 6.64 7.67
C PRO A 16 7.82 7.00 7.41
N VAL A 17 7.25 6.61 6.27
CA VAL A 17 5.84 6.86 5.94
C VAL A 17 4.94 5.72 6.43
N VAL A 18 5.27 4.48 6.07
CA VAL A 18 4.42 3.31 6.33
C VAL A 18 4.28 3.01 7.82
N TYR A 19 5.39 3.00 8.57
CA TYR A 19 5.36 2.59 9.98
C TYR A 19 4.51 3.51 10.86
N PRO A 20 4.71 4.85 10.86
CA PRO A 20 3.89 5.74 11.68
C PRO A 20 2.41 5.70 11.32
N LEU A 21 2.10 5.56 10.03
CA LEU A 21 0.73 5.47 9.55
C LEU A 21 0.02 4.21 10.07
N VAL A 22 0.64 3.05 9.89
CA VAL A 22 0.10 1.77 10.39
C VAL A 22 -0.01 1.78 11.92
N LYS A 23 0.96 2.38 12.62
CA LYS A 23 0.92 2.55 14.06
C LYS A 23 -0.25 3.43 14.52
N LYS A 24 -0.51 4.55 13.83
CA LYS A 24 -1.66 5.44 14.10
C LYS A 24 -2.99 4.71 13.86
N GLY A 25 -3.09 3.96 12.76
CA GLY A 25 -4.27 3.16 12.43
C GLY A 25 -4.47 1.91 13.31
N ALA A 26 -3.51 1.55 14.16
CA ALA A 26 -3.56 0.30 14.93
C ALA A 26 -4.79 0.19 15.86
N ALA A 27 -5.30 1.30 16.40
CA ALA A 27 -6.53 1.27 17.20
C ALA A 27 -7.74 0.86 16.33
N MET A 28 -7.93 1.52 15.19
CA MET A 28 -9.00 1.21 14.24
C MET A 28 -8.89 -0.23 13.71
N LEU A 29 -7.67 -0.73 13.46
CA LEU A 29 -7.46 -2.13 13.06
C LEU A 29 -7.80 -3.13 14.17
N ARG A 30 -7.68 -2.78 15.46
CA ARG A 30 -8.12 -3.67 16.56
C ARG A 30 -9.63 -3.76 16.62
N GLU A 31 -10.30 -2.64 16.39
CA GLU A 31 -11.75 -2.55 16.34
C GLU A 31 -12.31 -3.13 15.04
N ASN A 32 -11.47 -3.35 14.03
CA ASN A 32 -11.85 -3.89 12.73
C ASN A 32 -11.01 -5.11 12.30
N PRO A 33 -11.47 -6.34 12.63
CA PRO A 33 -10.80 -7.57 12.21
C PRO A 33 -10.77 -7.80 10.69
N GLU A 34 -11.66 -7.16 9.92
CA GLU A 34 -11.70 -7.28 8.47
C GLU A 34 -10.67 -6.36 7.82
N ALA A 35 -10.69 -5.07 8.14
CA ALA A 35 -9.64 -4.14 7.71
C ALA A 35 -8.24 -4.63 8.13
N ALA A 36 -8.09 -5.16 9.35
CA ALA A 36 -6.83 -5.77 9.80
C ALA A 36 -6.39 -6.94 8.91
N ARG A 37 -7.32 -7.78 8.44
CA ARG A 37 -7.01 -8.87 7.51
C ARG A 37 -6.60 -8.35 6.14
N GLN A 38 -7.27 -7.32 5.63
CA GLN A 38 -6.92 -6.71 4.34
C GLN A 38 -5.54 -6.03 4.39
N VAL A 39 -5.29 -5.23 5.43
CA VAL A 39 -3.99 -4.57 5.67
C VAL A 39 -2.89 -5.61 5.84
N GLN A 40 -3.10 -6.68 6.61
CA GLN A 40 -2.11 -7.74 6.77
C GLN A 40 -1.74 -8.36 5.41
N LYS A 41 -2.72 -8.63 4.53
CA LYS A 41 -2.45 -9.14 3.17
C LYS A 41 -1.57 -8.19 2.36
N VAL A 42 -1.80 -6.87 2.46
CA VAL A 42 -0.97 -5.86 1.78
C VAL A 42 0.45 -5.88 2.33
N ILE A 43 0.61 -5.78 3.65
CA ILE A 43 1.91 -5.75 4.31
C ILE A 43 2.71 -7.03 4.05
N ASP A 44 2.06 -8.20 4.07
CA ASP A 44 2.69 -9.47 3.73
C ASP A 44 3.13 -9.51 2.26
N GLY A 45 2.28 -9.02 1.36
CA GLY A 45 2.60 -8.89 -0.07
C GLY A 45 3.82 -8.01 -0.30
N LEU A 46 3.87 -6.84 0.33
CA LEU A 46 5.01 -5.92 0.26
C LEU A 46 6.28 -6.52 0.89
N THR A 47 6.15 -7.23 2.01
CA THR A 47 7.28 -7.88 2.67
C THR A 47 7.88 -8.97 1.77
N LYS A 48 7.02 -9.78 1.13
CA LYS A 48 7.44 -10.80 0.15
C LYS A 48 8.04 -10.16 -1.11
N ALA A 49 7.50 -9.04 -1.56
CA ALA A 49 8.02 -8.30 -2.70
C ALA A 49 9.46 -7.83 -2.45
N ARG A 50 9.77 -7.29 -1.28
CA ARG A 50 11.13 -6.86 -0.91
C ARG A 50 12.15 -8.01 -0.78
N ALA A 51 11.70 -9.25 -0.65
CA ALA A 51 12.58 -10.43 -0.66
C ALA A 51 13.01 -10.88 -2.06
N ALA A 52 12.71 -10.09 -3.10
CA ALA A 52 13.14 -10.35 -4.48
C ALA A 52 14.67 -10.37 -4.63
N ARG A 53 15.14 -10.97 -5.74
CA ARG A 53 16.58 -11.13 -5.99
C ARG A 53 17.26 -9.83 -6.42
N SER A 54 16.51 -8.89 -6.96
CA SER A 54 17.00 -7.55 -7.32
C SER A 54 16.06 -6.46 -6.80
N ARG A 55 16.63 -5.26 -6.61
CA ARG A 55 15.89 -4.09 -6.14
C ARG A 55 14.80 -3.62 -7.13
N PRO A 56 15.06 -3.55 -8.46
CA PRO A 56 14.00 -3.29 -9.45
C PRO A 56 12.86 -4.31 -9.40
N GLU A 57 13.19 -5.60 -9.28
CA GLU A 57 12.19 -6.66 -9.18
C GLU A 57 11.34 -6.51 -7.90
N GLY A 58 11.97 -6.18 -6.77
CA GLY A 58 11.27 -5.98 -5.51
C GLY A 58 10.32 -4.79 -5.54
N LEU A 59 10.73 -3.70 -6.19
CA LEU A 59 9.87 -2.52 -6.41
C LEU A 59 8.70 -2.86 -7.33
N ARG A 60 8.94 -3.54 -8.45
CA ARG A 60 7.87 -3.94 -9.37
C ARG A 60 6.84 -4.84 -8.70
N ARG A 61 7.30 -5.83 -7.91
CA ARG A 61 6.41 -6.69 -7.12
C ARG A 61 5.60 -5.88 -6.10
N SER A 62 6.21 -4.87 -5.48
CA SER A 62 5.52 -4.00 -4.51
C SER A 62 4.43 -3.17 -5.20
N VAL A 63 4.75 -2.56 -6.34
CA VAL A 63 3.78 -1.82 -7.18
C VAL A 63 2.63 -2.73 -7.60
N ASN A 64 2.90 -3.97 -8.02
CA ASN A 64 1.86 -4.93 -8.39
C ASN A 64 0.90 -5.28 -7.24
N VAL A 65 1.41 -5.37 -6.01
CA VAL A 65 0.56 -5.58 -4.82
C VAL A 65 -0.40 -4.40 -4.64
N LEU A 66 0.09 -3.16 -4.77
CA LEU A 66 -0.70 -1.95 -4.61
C LEU A 66 -1.69 -1.76 -5.78
N ARG A 67 -1.25 -1.99 -7.02
CA ARG A 67 -2.10 -2.02 -8.22
C ARG A 67 -3.27 -2.99 -8.03
N GLY A 68 -3.00 -4.19 -7.52
CA GLY A 68 -4.05 -5.16 -7.22
C GLY A 68 -5.05 -4.70 -6.14
N GLN A 69 -4.61 -3.89 -5.16
CA GLN A 69 -5.56 -3.29 -4.20
C GLN A 69 -6.38 -2.17 -4.86
N ALA A 70 -5.76 -1.33 -5.68
CA ALA A 70 -6.46 -0.29 -6.42
C ALA A 70 -7.51 -0.88 -7.38
N GLN A 71 -7.20 -1.97 -8.07
CA GLN A 71 -8.16 -2.70 -8.91
C GLN A 71 -9.34 -3.25 -8.10
N ARG A 72 -9.09 -3.78 -6.89
CA ARG A 72 -10.16 -4.24 -6.00
C ARG A 72 -11.03 -3.08 -5.51
N ALA A 73 -10.42 -1.96 -5.15
CA ALA A 73 -11.14 -0.77 -4.74
C ALA A 73 -12.02 -0.23 -5.89
N LEU A 74 -11.50 -0.21 -7.12
CA LEU A 74 -12.26 0.18 -8.31
C LEU A 74 -13.44 -0.76 -8.56
N ALA A 75 -13.22 -2.08 -8.47
CA ALA A 75 -14.27 -3.07 -8.67
C ALA A 75 -15.38 -3.03 -7.61
N GLY A 76 -15.04 -2.58 -6.39
CA GLY A 76 -15.99 -2.39 -5.29
C GLY A 76 -16.52 -0.96 -5.15
N ALA A 77 -16.12 -0.03 -6.02
CA ALA A 77 -16.51 1.37 -5.93
C ALA A 77 -18.00 1.53 -6.27
N SER A 78 -18.70 2.28 -5.42
CA SER A 78 -20.13 2.55 -5.51
C SER A 78 -20.43 4.01 -5.79
N THR A 79 -19.48 4.91 -5.51
CA THR A 79 -19.60 6.35 -5.80
C THR A 79 -18.57 6.84 -6.83
N PRO A 80 -18.84 7.95 -7.54
CA PRO A 80 -17.88 8.56 -8.46
C PRO A 80 -16.55 8.94 -7.80
N GLU A 81 -16.58 9.35 -6.53
CA GLU A 81 -15.38 9.70 -5.77
C GLU A 81 -14.51 8.48 -5.47
N GLU A 82 -15.13 7.33 -5.18
CA GLU A 82 -14.44 6.05 -4.98
C GLU A 82 -13.79 5.57 -6.29
N VAL A 83 -14.52 5.67 -7.41
CA VAL A 83 -14.00 5.36 -8.76
C VAL A 83 -12.79 6.24 -9.07
N THR A 84 -12.94 7.56 -8.98
CA THR A 84 -11.89 8.54 -9.30
C THR A 84 -10.64 8.29 -8.47
N ARG A 85 -10.81 7.99 -7.17
CA ARG A 85 -9.70 7.71 -6.26
C ARG A 85 -8.96 6.43 -6.67
N ALA A 86 -9.69 5.36 -6.96
CA ALA A 86 -9.10 4.09 -7.36
C ALA A 86 -8.38 4.19 -8.71
N GLU A 87 -8.96 4.89 -9.70
CA GLU A 87 -8.30 5.19 -10.98
C GLU A 87 -7.03 6.02 -10.79
N GLY A 88 -7.06 7.00 -9.87
CA GLY A 88 -5.88 7.78 -9.50
C GLY A 88 -4.75 6.93 -8.95
N TRP A 89 -5.06 5.90 -8.15
CA TRP A 89 -4.06 4.94 -7.66
C TRP A 89 -3.52 4.03 -8.76
N LEU A 90 -4.35 3.60 -9.70
CA LEU A 90 -3.91 2.81 -10.86
C LEU A 90 -2.93 3.61 -11.71
N ALA A 91 -3.26 4.87 -12.02
CA ALA A 91 -2.38 5.75 -12.76
C ALA A 91 -1.04 6.01 -12.04
N GLN A 92 -1.05 6.12 -10.70
CA GLN A 92 0.18 6.20 -9.91
C GLN A 92 1.01 4.91 -10.00
N ALA A 93 0.37 3.74 -9.90
CA ALA A 93 1.05 2.45 -10.04
C ALA A 93 1.69 2.29 -11.43
N ASP A 94 1.01 2.70 -12.50
CA ASP A 94 1.54 2.62 -13.86
C ASP A 94 2.73 3.57 -14.09
N LYS A 95 2.67 4.78 -13.53
CA LYS A 95 3.81 5.71 -13.53
C LYS A 95 5.01 5.14 -12.78
N LEU A 96 4.78 4.43 -11.66
CA LEU A 96 5.85 3.78 -10.91
C LEU A 96 6.47 2.62 -11.67
N ASP A 97 5.66 1.82 -12.37
CA ASP A 97 6.15 0.72 -13.19
C ASP A 97 7.07 1.21 -14.32
N GLY A 98 6.66 2.28 -15.02
CA GLY A 98 7.51 2.93 -16.03
C GLY A 98 8.80 3.52 -15.44
N ALA A 99 8.73 4.12 -14.24
CA ALA A 99 9.94 4.60 -13.56
C ALA A 99 10.91 3.47 -13.18
N ILE A 100 10.38 2.30 -12.78
CA ILE A 100 11.17 1.11 -12.49
C ILE A 100 11.82 0.55 -13.75
N GLU A 101 11.12 0.56 -14.89
CA GLU A 101 11.68 0.17 -16.18
C GLU A 101 12.87 1.05 -16.56
N LEU A 102 12.73 2.38 -16.46
CA LEU A 102 13.81 3.31 -16.73
C LEU A 102 14.98 3.11 -15.77
N MET A 103 14.71 2.96 -14.48
CA MET A 103 15.73 2.66 -13.47
C MET A 103 16.51 1.38 -13.82
N ALA A 104 15.84 0.34 -14.31
CA ALA A 104 16.49 -0.93 -14.63
C ALA A 104 17.52 -0.83 -15.77
N LEU A 105 17.46 0.22 -16.59
CA LEU A 105 18.43 0.50 -17.65
C LEU A 105 19.73 1.15 -17.13
N HIS A 106 19.70 1.71 -15.92
CA HIS A 106 20.87 2.35 -15.32
C HIS A 106 21.86 1.34 -14.74
N ASP A 107 23.09 1.80 -14.50
CA ASP A 107 24.08 1.05 -13.75
C ASP A 107 23.68 0.91 -12.26
N ARG A 108 24.40 0.08 -11.49
CA ARG A 108 24.04 -0.17 -10.08
C ARG A 108 24.00 1.10 -9.22
N LYS A 109 24.85 2.09 -9.54
CA LYS A 109 24.91 3.36 -8.81
C LYS A 109 23.67 4.21 -9.11
N GLY A 110 23.31 4.37 -10.39
CA GLY A 110 22.09 5.05 -10.81
C GLY A 110 20.84 4.39 -10.24
N GLN A 111 20.77 3.04 -10.31
CA GLN A 111 19.68 2.27 -9.72
C GLN A 111 19.47 2.55 -8.23
N THR A 112 20.55 2.77 -7.46
CA THR A 112 20.44 3.04 -6.02
C THR A 112 19.82 4.41 -5.76
N THR A 113 20.21 5.42 -6.52
CA THR A 113 19.66 6.79 -6.44
C THR A 113 18.18 6.80 -6.80
N ASP A 114 17.81 6.19 -7.93
CA ASP A 114 16.43 6.17 -8.41
C ASP A 114 15.52 5.33 -7.50
N ALA A 115 16.04 4.21 -6.98
CA ALA A 115 15.27 3.32 -6.12
C ALA A 115 14.78 4.03 -4.86
N ALA A 116 15.55 4.94 -4.26
CA ALA A 116 15.11 5.67 -3.08
C ALA A 116 13.89 6.57 -3.38
N ALA A 117 13.89 7.26 -4.52
CA ALA A 117 12.77 8.09 -4.95
C ALA A 117 11.53 7.25 -5.30
N ILE A 118 11.73 6.11 -5.95
CA ILE A 118 10.64 5.17 -6.28
C ILE A 118 10.06 4.54 -5.01
N GLU A 119 10.91 4.14 -4.05
CA GLU A 119 10.48 3.62 -2.76
C GLU A 119 9.61 4.61 -1.99
N ALA A 120 9.99 5.88 -1.93
CA ALA A 120 9.19 6.92 -1.28
C ALA A 120 7.79 7.02 -1.89
N ARG A 121 7.69 7.02 -3.23
CA ARG A 121 6.39 7.07 -3.92
C ARG A 121 5.56 5.79 -3.75
N VAL A 122 6.20 4.62 -3.68
CA VAL A 122 5.52 3.35 -3.34
C VAL A 122 4.94 3.43 -1.92
N GLU A 123 5.68 4.01 -0.98
CA GLU A 123 5.20 4.20 0.40
C GLU A 123 4.07 5.22 0.51
N GLU A 124 4.11 6.30 -0.29
CA GLU A 124 3.01 7.27 -0.42
C GLU A 124 1.75 6.63 -1.02
N LEU A 125 1.88 5.82 -2.07
CA LEU A 125 0.75 5.11 -2.66
C LEU A 125 0.15 4.12 -1.66
N PHE A 126 1.00 3.38 -0.93
CA PHE A 126 0.54 2.54 0.17
C PHE A 126 -0.22 3.38 1.20
N ALA A 127 0.28 4.57 1.57
CA ALA A 127 -0.36 5.42 2.56
C ALA A 127 -1.75 5.86 2.14
N GLN A 128 -1.91 6.27 0.87
CA GLN A 128 -3.22 6.65 0.32
C GLN A 128 -4.22 5.49 0.37
N ILE A 129 -3.80 4.29 -0.07
CA ILE A 129 -4.65 3.09 -0.07
C ILE A 129 -4.99 2.67 1.36
N PHE A 130 -4.00 2.65 2.25
CA PHE A 130 -4.19 2.28 3.65
C PHE A 130 -5.18 3.20 4.36
N THR A 131 -5.01 4.51 4.22
CA THR A 131 -5.90 5.51 4.84
C THR A 131 -7.33 5.30 4.36
N ALA A 132 -7.54 5.13 3.05
CA ALA A 132 -8.87 4.87 2.50
C ALA A 132 -9.49 3.57 3.07
N LEU A 133 -8.73 2.47 3.16
CA LEU A 133 -9.21 1.21 3.74
C LEU A 133 -9.61 1.34 5.21
N VAL A 134 -8.93 2.19 5.96
CA VAL A 134 -9.23 2.39 7.38
C VAL A 134 -10.39 3.37 7.58
N GLU A 135 -10.55 4.36 6.71
CA GLU A 135 -11.63 5.36 6.76
C GLU A 135 -12.98 4.83 6.24
N GLN A 136 -13.00 4.08 5.13
CA GLN A 136 -14.25 3.55 4.53
C GLN A 136 -15.06 2.71 5.53
N ASP A 137 -14.38 1.87 6.31
CA ASP A 137 -15.03 1.02 7.31
C ASP A 137 -15.41 1.77 8.61
N GLY A 138 -14.77 2.92 8.86
CA GLY A 138 -15.08 3.78 9.99
C GLY A 138 -16.42 4.50 9.83
N ASP A 139 -16.75 4.92 8.61
CA ASP A 139 -18.02 5.58 8.29
C ASP A 139 -19.18 4.59 8.14
N GLN A 140 -18.94 3.38 7.61
CA GLN A 140 -19.99 2.34 7.53
C GLN A 140 -20.57 1.94 8.91
N ARG A 141 -19.80 2.07 10.00
CA ARG A 141 -20.28 1.76 11.36
C ARG A 141 -21.03 2.89 12.05
N ARG A 142 -20.96 4.12 11.53
CA ARG A 142 -21.63 5.27 12.13
C ARG A 142 -23.09 5.42 11.66
N LEU A 143 -23.49 4.66 10.65
CA LEU A 143 -24.88 4.62 10.20
C LEU A 143 -25.69 3.70 11.14
N PRO A 144 -26.71 4.21 11.85
CA PRO A 144 -27.62 3.34 12.59
C PRO A 144 -28.36 2.42 11.60
N PRO A 145 -28.75 1.20 12.02
CA PRO A 145 -29.62 0.37 11.20
C PRO A 145 -30.93 1.12 10.94
N ALA A 146 -31.33 1.19 9.67
CA ALA A 146 -32.63 1.70 9.23
C ALA A 146 -33.75 0.74 9.65
#